data_AF-X1KZ26-F1
#
_entry.id   AF-X1KZ26-F1
#
_cell.length_a   1.000
_cell.length_b   1.000
_cell.length_c   1.000
_cell.angle_alpha   90.00
_cell.angle_beta   90.00
_cell.angle_gamma   90.00
#
_symmetry.space_group_name_H-M   'P 1'
#
loop_
_entity.id
_entity.type
_entity.pdbx_description
1 polymer ?
#
loop_
_entity_poly.entity_id
_entity_poly.type
_entity_poly.pdbx_seq_one_letter_code
_entity_poly.pdbx_strand_id
1 'polypeptide(L)'
;MSEILKGIIPIEKKFLQNNNLFALEFREGYVFGRTMRRRITQYKPWSLQDENQVAIDIDASSHQAEVRFRDRPRGSENDILYLDTTTKAGLPWFFHGAFGLKPQYINMYLRFPEGDVIPGKFPNIGPIRPTAGDDISPLNGLVSPYEQPTDYHEVVIPPLEHLSAEYFNKDPD
;
A
#
# COMPACT_ATOMS: atom_id res chain seq x y z
N MET A 1 20.03 -11.76 17.46
CA MET A 1 21.10 -11.17 16.63
C MET A 1 20.79 -11.54 15.19
N SER A 2 19.99 -10.74 14.48
CA SER A 2 19.91 -10.72 13.02
C SER A 2 18.95 -9.60 12.62
N GLU A 3 19.36 -8.79 11.65
CA GLU A 3 18.44 -8.02 10.82
C GLU A 3 17.98 -6.65 11.36
N ILE A 4 18.99 -5.83 11.72
CA ILE A 4 19.10 -4.53 11.06
C ILE A 4 19.29 -4.82 9.55
N LEU A 5 18.25 -5.32 8.89
CA LEU A 5 18.25 -5.40 7.44
C LEU A 5 17.94 -3.99 6.96
N LYS A 6 18.97 -3.34 6.41
CA LYS A 6 18.81 -2.57 5.17
C LYS A 6 17.83 -1.39 5.19
N GLY A 7 17.70 -0.66 6.31
CA GLY A 7 17.00 0.63 6.33
C GLY A 7 15.47 0.56 6.28
N ILE A 8 14.86 -0.63 6.37
CA ILE A 8 13.41 -0.80 6.49
C ILE A 8 13.04 -0.76 7.97
N ILE A 9 12.05 0.07 8.34
CA ILE A 9 11.58 0.24 9.72
C ILE A 9 10.05 0.17 9.79
N PRO A 10 9.47 -0.18 10.95
CA PRO A 10 8.04 -0.04 11.18
C PRO A 10 7.56 1.38 10.86
N ILE A 11 6.48 1.50 10.09
CA ILE A 11 5.99 2.80 9.59
C ILE A 11 5.63 3.76 10.74
N GLU A 12 5.14 3.22 11.85
CA GLU A 12 4.87 3.98 13.07
C GLU A 12 6.14 4.68 13.58
N LYS A 13 7.28 3.98 13.61
CA LYS A 13 8.54 4.57 14.07
C LYS A 13 9.00 5.69 13.14
N LYS A 14 8.83 5.53 11.83
CA LYS A 14 9.16 6.56 10.83
C LYS A 14 8.34 7.83 11.05
N PHE A 15 7.03 7.70 11.26
CA PHE A 15 6.17 8.86 11.53
C PHE A 15 6.39 9.54 12.88
N LEU A 16 7.01 8.85 13.83
CA LEU A 16 7.40 9.41 15.13
C LEU A 16 8.75 10.12 15.09
N GLN A 17 9.51 10.07 13.98
CA GLN A 17 10.73 10.84 13.82
C GLN A 17 10.41 12.35 13.75
N ASN A 18 11.26 13.17 14.37
CA ASN A 18 11.07 14.62 14.44
C ASN A 18 11.41 15.27 13.09
N ASN A 19 10.69 16.35 12.73
CA ASN A 19 10.98 17.23 11.58
C ASN A 19 10.92 16.58 10.18
N ASN A 20 9.83 15.87 9.86
CA ASN A 20 9.55 15.51 8.47
C ASN A 20 9.14 16.77 7.68
N LEU A 21 10.12 17.44 7.08
CA LEU A 21 9.93 18.32 5.93
C LEU A 21 9.71 17.41 4.71
N PHE A 22 8.62 17.57 3.99
CA PHE A 22 8.50 16.97 2.66
C PHE A 22 8.79 18.05 1.61
N ALA A 23 9.41 17.65 0.50
CA ALA A 23 9.59 18.50 -0.66
C ALA A 23 8.73 17.94 -1.80
N LEU A 24 7.95 18.81 -2.44
CA LEU A 24 7.27 18.49 -3.68
C LEU A 24 8.06 19.09 -4.84
N GLU A 25 8.46 18.26 -5.79
CA GLU A 25 9.15 18.71 -7.01
C GLU A 25 8.12 19.25 -8.02
N PHE A 26 8.44 20.39 -8.60
CA PHE A 26 7.76 21.01 -9.74
C PHE A 26 8.78 21.26 -10.83
N ARG A 27 8.31 21.52 -12.06
CA ARG A 27 9.19 21.84 -13.19
C ARG A 27 10.15 23.01 -12.89
N GLU A 28 9.72 23.96 -12.07
CA GLU A 28 10.46 25.17 -11.73
C GLU A 28 11.28 25.06 -10.42
N GLY A 29 11.19 23.96 -9.67
CA GLY A 29 11.95 23.78 -8.42
C GLY A 29 11.23 22.95 -7.36
N TYR A 30 11.47 23.25 -6.08
CA TYR A 30 10.92 22.49 -4.95
C TYR A 30 10.07 23.37 -4.03
N VAL A 31 8.91 22.85 -3.62
CA VAL A 31 8.10 23.42 -2.54
C VAL A 31 8.31 22.60 -1.28
N PHE A 32 8.79 23.25 -0.22
CA PHE A 32 8.97 22.61 1.09
C PHE A 32 7.71 22.79 1.94
N GLY A 33 7.11 21.68 2.34
CA GLY A 33 5.97 21.63 3.23
C GLY A 33 6.37 21.23 4.64
N ARG A 34 5.68 21.79 5.64
CA ARG A 34 5.70 21.28 7.01
C ARG A 34 4.37 20.60 7.34
N THR A 35 4.41 19.47 8.05
CA THR A 35 3.19 18.81 8.53
C THR A 35 2.51 19.65 9.60
N MET A 36 1.33 20.21 9.29
CA MET A 36 0.56 21.03 10.24
C MET A 36 -0.22 20.19 11.26
N ARG A 37 -0.72 19.02 10.83
CA ARG A 37 -1.52 18.11 11.66
C ARG A 37 -1.31 16.68 11.17
N ARG A 38 -1.17 15.74 12.10
CA ARG A 38 -1.21 14.30 11.82
C ARG A 38 -2.35 13.64 12.58
N ARG A 39 -2.95 12.61 11.99
CA ARG A 39 -3.85 11.68 12.68
C ARG A 39 -3.44 10.27 12.28
N ILE A 40 -2.96 9.50 13.24
CA ILE A 40 -2.68 8.09 13.02
C ILE A 40 -4.01 7.36 12.97
N THR A 41 -4.23 6.61 11.89
CA THR A 41 -5.40 5.77 11.69
C THR A 41 -4.93 4.37 11.33
N GLN A 42 -5.56 3.37 11.91
CA GLN A 42 -5.31 1.97 11.60
C GLN A 42 -6.63 1.31 11.21
N TYR A 43 -6.59 0.49 10.17
CA TYR A 43 -7.73 -0.30 9.73
C TYR A 43 -7.40 -1.78 9.94
N LYS A 44 -7.91 -2.39 11.02
CA LYS A 44 -7.82 -3.82 11.28
C LYS A 44 -9.06 -4.34 12.04
N PRO A 45 -9.59 -5.53 11.71
CA PRO A 45 -9.21 -6.41 10.62
C PRO A 45 -9.66 -5.89 9.23
N TRP A 46 -8.92 -6.22 8.18
CA TRP A 46 -9.38 -6.07 6.78
C TRP A 46 -9.12 -7.38 6.05
N SER A 47 -10.12 -7.85 5.30
CA SER A 47 -10.03 -9.06 4.48
C SER A 47 -10.23 -8.69 3.01
N LEU A 48 -9.54 -9.40 2.12
CA LEU A 48 -9.67 -9.24 0.68
C LEU A 48 -11.07 -9.65 0.20
N GLN A 49 -11.67 -8.88 -0.69
CA GLN A 49 -13.06 -9.05 -1.10
C GLN A 49 -13.31 -8.63 -2.54
N ASP A 50 -14.29 -9.26 -3.18
CA ASP A 50 -14.67 -8.97 -4.57
C ASP A 50 -15.66 -7.79 -4.68
N GLU A 51 -16.10 -7.53 -5.91
CA GLU A 51 -17.08 -6.47 -6.19
C GLU A 51 -18.45 -6.73 -5.56
N ASN A 52 -18.77 -8.00 -5.31
CA ASN A 52 -20.02 -8.46 -4.71
C ASN A 52 -19.93 -8.55 -3.17
N GLN A 53 -18.85 -8.06 -2.58
CA GLN A 53 -18.60 -8.09 -1.13
C GLN A 53 -18.45 -9.50 -0.57
N VAL A 54 -18.02 -10.46 -1.38
CA VAL A 54 -17.68 -11.81 -0.92
C VAL A 54 -16.21 -11.81 -0.54
N ALA A 55 -15.88 -12.50 0.56
CA ALA A 55 -14.47 -12.66 0.93
C ALA A 55 -13.77 -13.49 -0.16
N ILE A 56 -12.62 -13.02 -0.61
CA ILE A 56 -11.79 -13.72 -1.59
C ILE A 56 -10.80 -14.58 -0.81
N ASP A 57 -10.90 -15.88 -1.04
CA ASP A 57 -9.85 -16.82 -0.70
C ASP A 57 -8.98 -17.04 -1.95
N ILE A 58 -7.66 -16.94 -1.79
CA ILE A 58 -6.71 -17.13 -2.87
C ILE A 58 -6.14 -18.54 -2.71
N ASP A 59 -6.52 -19.44 -3.61
CA ASP A 59 -6.07 -20.83 -3.59
C ASP A 59 -4.53 -20.94 -3.69
N ALA A 60 -3.96 -22.05 -3.22
CA ALA A 60 -2.54 -22.34 -3.34
C ALA A 60 -2.06 -22.25 -4.79
N SER A 61 -0.87 -21.68 -5.00
CA SER A 61 -0.25 -21.50 -6.32
C SER A 61 -1.14 -20.78 -7.35
N SER A 62 -2.07 -19.94 -6.89
CA SER A 62 -3.02 -19.23 -7.75
C SER A 62 -2.83 -17.71 -7.71
N HIS A 63 -3.33 -17.07 -8.76
CA HIS A 63 -3.34 -15.63 -8.93
C HIS A 63 -4.76 -15.09 -8.72
N GLN A 64 -4.84 -13.98 -8.00
CA GLN A 64 -6.03 -13.15 -7.93
C GLN A 64 -5.76 -11.84 -8.67
N ALA A 65 -6.61 -11.58 -9.65
CA ALA A 65 -6.64 -10.32 -10.39
C ALA A 65 -6.86 -9.12 -9.47
N GLU A 66 -6.67 -7.93 -10.04
CA GLU A 66 -6.67 -6.66 -9.32
C GLU A 66 -7.96 -6.42 -8.50
N VAL A 67 -7.79 -6.03 -7.24
CA VAL A 67 -8.88 -5.76 -6.29
C VAL A 67 -8.63 -4.45 -5.55
N ARG A 68 -9.70 -3.68 -5.30
CA ARG A 68 -9.70 -2.42 -4.52
C ARG A 68 -9.88 -2.66 -3.01
N PHE A 69 -9.44 -1.70 -2.20
CA PHE A 69 -9.52 -1.74 -0.73
C PHE A 69 -10.89 -1.28 -0.17
N ARG A 70 -11.95 -2.08 -0.31
CA ARG A 70 -13.33 -1.69 0.06
C ARG A 70 -13.65 -1.84 1.57
N ASP A 71 -14.52 -0.98 2.12
CA ASP A 71 -14.97 -0.94 3.53
C ASP A 71 -16.16 -1.87 3.84
N ARG A 72 -15.91 -3.17 3.94
CA ARG A 72 -16.90 -4.13 4.48
C ARG A 72 -16.72 -4.30 5.99
N PRO A 73 -17.82 -4.49 6.76
CA PRO A 73 -19.23 -4.62 6.34
C PRO A 73 -20.03 -3.32 6.32
N ARG A 74 -19.38 -2.15 6.38
CA ARG A 74 -20.06 -0.87 6.64
C ARG A 74 -20.53 -0.14 5.39
N GLY A 75 -19.98 -0.45 4.21
CA GLY A 75 -20.42 0.13 2.94
C GLY A 75 -19.62 -0.40 1.76
N SER A 76 -20.30 -1.03 0.81
CA SER A 76 -19.69 -1.74 -0.32
C SER A 76 -19.11 -0.88 -1.42
N GLU A 77 -19.49 0.39 -1.46
CA GLU A 77 -19.09 1.34 -2.49
C GLU A 77 -17.91 2.21 -2.02
N ASN A 78 -17.60 2.18 -0.73
CA ASN A 78 -16.57 3.04 -0.15
C ASN A 78 -15.22 2.34 -0.21
N ASP A 79 -14.27 2.98 -0.88
CA ASP A 79 -12.86 2.65 -0.82
C ASP A 79 -12.25 3.26 0.46
N ILE A 80 -11.61 2.42 1.27
CA ILE A 80 -11.03 2.80 2.57
C ILE A 80 -9.93 3.85 2.39
N LEU A 81 -9.24 3.83 1.25
CA LEU A 81 -8.05 4.64 0.98
C LEU A 81 -8.33 5.81 0.04
N TYR A 82 -9.61 6.08 -0.24
CA TYR A 82 -10.02 7.16 -1.11
C TYR A 82 -10.36 8.43 -0.31
N LEU A 83 -9.89 9.57 -0.81
CA LEU A 83 -10.31 10.89 -0.34
C LEU A 83 -11.11 11.57 -1.45
N ASP A 84 -12.41 11.78 -1.21
CA ASP A 84 -13.37 12.39 -2.13
C ASP A 84 -13.18 13.91 -2.30
N THR A 85 -12.33 14.51 -1.49
CA THR A 85 -12.13 15.95 -1.40
C THR A 85 -10.65 16.29 -1.40
N THR A 86 -10.26 17.26 -2.23
CA THR A 86 -8.86 17.69 -2.35
C THR A 86 -8.33 18.45 -1.14
N THR A 87 -9.23 18.93 -0.28
CA THR A 87 -8.87 19.72 0.92
C THR A 87 -9.70 19.33 2.12
N LYS A 88 -9.12 19.53 3.31
CA LYS A 88 -9.80 19.43 4.60
C LYS A 88 -9.60 20.71 5.39
N ALA A 89 -10.70 21.43 5.61
CA ALA A 89 -10.68 22.78 6.19
C ALA A 89 -9.74 23.74 5.42
N GLY A 90 -9.76 23.66 4.09
CA GLY A 90 -8.98 24.54 3.21
C GLY A 90 -7.49 24.18 3.08
N LEU A 91 -7.03 23.10 3.73
CA LEU A 91 -5.65 22.62 3.62
C LEU A 91 -5.58 21.34 2.79
N PRO A 92 -4.54 21.17 1.94
CA PRO A 92 -4.26 19.88 1.30
C PRO A 92 -4.10 18.78 2.35
N TRP A 93 -4.65 17.62 2.05
CA TRP A 93 -4.53 16.42 2.90
C TRP A 93 -4.46 15.18 2.01
N PHE A 94 -3.73 14.18 2.46
CA PHE A 94 -3.48 12.93 1.75
C PHE A 94 -3.29 11.81 2.77
N PHE A 95 -3.41 10.56 2.33
CA PHE A 95 -2.99 9.43 3.16
C PHE A 95 -1.49 9.18 2.97
N HIS A 96 -0.82 8.89 4.07
CA HIS A 96 0.58 8.49 4.07
C HIS A 96 0.71 7.31 5.02
N GLY A 97 1.15 6.17 4.51
CA GLY A 97 1.19 4.95 5.31
C GLY A 97 1.90 3.79 4.63
N ALA A 98 1.60 2.60 5.14
CA ALA A 98 2.09 1.34 4.61
C ALA A 98 1.05 0.25 4.87
N PHE A 99 1.18 -0.87 4.14
CA PHE A 99 0.32 -2.04 4.28
C PHE A 99 1.05 -3.18 4.98
N GLY A 100 0.34 -3.89 5.85
CA GLY A 100 0.83 -5.14 6.44
C GLY A 100 0.01 -6.31 5.94
N LEU A 101 0.65 -7.45 5.67
CA LEU A 101 -0.01 -8.63 5.13
C LEU A 101 0.06 -9.85 6.03
N LYS A 102 -0.99 -10.66 5.92
CA LYS A 102 -1.07 -12.04 6.41
C LYS A 102 -2.01 -12.81 5.46
N PRO A 103 -1.70 -14.06 5.10
CA PRO A 103 -0.54 -14.86 5.50
C PRO A 103 0.77 -14.51 4.76
N GLN A 104 1.90 -15.05 5.21
CA GLN A 104 3.25 -14.67 4.74
C GLN A 104 3.56 -15.10 3.30
N TYR A 105 2.88 -16.14 2.81
CA TYR A 105 3.05 -16.70 1.47
C TYR A 105 2.26 -15.95 0.39
N ILE A 106 1.48 -14.92 0.75
CA ILE A 106 0.84 -14.05 -0.24
C ILE A 106 1.81 -12.94 -0.63
N ASN A 107 2.09 -12.88 -1.94
CA ASN A 107 2.69 -11.71 -2.56
C ASN A 107 1.57 -10.76 -3.02
N MET A 108 1.69 -9.49 -2.66
CA MET A 108 0.83 -8.41 -3.09
C MET A 108 1.61 -7.44 -3.97
N TYR A 109 1.03 -7.12 -5.12
CA TYR A 109 1.58 -6.20 -6.12
C TYR A 109 0.68 -4.98 -6.18
N LEU A 110 1.13 -3.91 -5.53
CA LEU A 110 0.38 -2.65 -5.47
C LEU A 110 0.31 -2.00 -6.85
N ARG A 111 -0.84 -1.46 -7.22
CA ARG A 111 -1.02 -0.62 -8.41
C ARG A 111 -1.47 0.76 -7.98
N PHE A 112 -0.66 1.76 -8.33
CA PHE A 112 -0.93 3.15 -7.97
C PHE A 112 -0.51 4.10 -9.11
N PRO A 113 -1.47 4.82 -9.72
CA PRO A 113 -2.93 4.69 -9.57
C PRO A 113 -3.46 3.29 -9.94
N GLU A 114 -4.73 3.02 -9.61
CA GLU A 114 -5.42 1.80 -10.03
C GLU A 114 -5.26 1.54 -11.55
N GLY A 115 -5.03 0.29 -11.93
CA GLY A 115 -4.82 -0.13 -13.32
C GLY A 115 -3.47 0.27 -13.93
N ASP A 116 -2.67 1.09 -13.23
CA ASP A 116 -1.37 1.57 -13.71
C ASP A 116 -0.22 0.63 -13.31
N VAL A 117 1.02 1.06 -13.56
CA VAL A 117 2.24 0.30 -13.32
C VAL A 117 2.45 -0.07 -11.85
N ILE A 118 2.98 -1.27 -11.62
CA ILE A 118 3.45 -1.69 -10.30
C ILE A 118 4.73 -0.88 -9.98
N PRO A 119 4.75 -0.11 -8.88
CA PRO A 119 5.89 0.71 -8.52
C PRO A 119 7.08 -0.17 -8.07
N GLY A 120 8.29 0.41 -8.06
CA GLY A 120 9.49 -0.31 -7.63
C GLY A 120 10.20 -1.12 -8.74
N LYS A 121 9.70 -1.05 -9.98
CA LYS A 121 10.35 -1.67 -11.14
C LYS A 121 11.63 -0.89 -11.54
N PHE A 122 12.74 -1.61 -11.75
CA PHE A 122 13.92 -1.03 -12.39
C PHE A 122 13.66 -0.69 -13.88
N PRO A 123 14.23 0.41 -14.42
CA PRO A 123 13.96 0.84 -15.80
C PRO A 123 14.22 -0.23 -16.88
N ASN A 124 15.23 -1.08 -16.67
CA ASN A 124 15.75 -2.01 -17.68
C ASN A 124 15.36 -3.48 -17.46
N ILE A 125 14.42 -3.79 -16.56
CA ILE A 125 13.93 -5.16 -16.38
C ILE A 125 12.62 -5.40 -17.14
N GLY A 126 12.31 -6.68 -17.39
CA GLY A 126 11.02 -7.08 -17.94
C GLY A 126 9.84 -6.63 -17.05
N PRO A 127 8.60 -6.65 -17.56
CA PRO A 127 7.43 -6.35 -16.74
C PRO A 127 7.36 -7.32 -15.55
N ILE A 128 6.97 -6.80 -14.38
CA ILE A 128 6.65 -7.63 -13.22
C ILE A 128 5.39 -8.43 -13.55
N ARG A 129 5.39 -9.74 -13.32
CA ARG A 129 4.24 -10.62 -13.58
C ARG A 129 3.65 -11.13 -12.26
N PRO A 130 2.60 -10.47 -11.74
CA PRO A 130 1.86 -10.95 -10.59
C PRO A 130 1.33 -12.37 -10.78
N THR A 131 0.88 -12.70 -11.99
CA THR A 131 0.36 -14.03 -12.36
C THR A 131 1.37 -15.17 -12.22
N ALA A 132 2.68 -14.87 -12.21
CA ALA A 132 3.74 -15.84 -12.01
C ALA A 132 4.34 -15.78 -10.59
N GLY A 133 3.82 -14.90 -9.73
CA GLY A 133 4.39 -14.65 -8.42
C GLY A 133 5.84 -14.14 -8.49
N ASP A 134 6.19 -13.27 -9.44
CA ASP A 134 7.56 -12.75 -9.57
C ASP A 134 8.05 -12.12 -8.23
N ASP A 135 9.29 -12.40 -7.84
CA ASP A 135 9.89 -11.88 -6.58
C ASP A 135 10.46 -10.46 -6.70
N ILE A 136 10.05 -9.74 -7.74
CA ILE A 136 10.50 -8.36 -7.98
C ILE A 136 9.59 -7.42 -7.20
N SER A 137 10.14 -6.91 -6.08
CA SER A 137 9.48 -5.98 -5.16
C SER A 137 8.02 -6.34 -4.79
N PRO A 138 7.67 -7.60 -4.45
CA PRO A 138 6.35 -7.89 -3.89
C PRO A 138 6.28 -7.41 -2.43
N LEU A 139 5.09 -7.00 -2.00
CA LEU A 139 4.81 -6.85 -0.58
C LEU A 139 4.31 -8.18 -0.03
N ASN A 140 4.88 -8.66 1.09
CA ASN A 140 4.41 -9.85 1.76
C ASN A 140 4.55 -9.73 3.27
N GLY A 141 4.02 -10.72 4.00
CA GLY A 141 4.02 -10.72 5.46
C GLY A 141 5.41 -10.91 6.10
N LEU A 142 6.45 -11.26 5.33
CA LEU A 142 7.83 -11.35 5.83
C LEU A 142 8.49 -9.96 5.88
N VAL A 143 8.32 -9.16 4.82
CA VAL A 143 8.90 -7.81 4.75
C VAL A 143 8.03 -6.74 5.42
N SER A 144 6.71 -6.91 5.41
CA SER A 144 5.75 -6.01 6.05
C SER A 144 4.62 -6.81 6.72
N PRO A 145 4.85 -7.29 7.96
CA PRO A 145 3.89 -8.13 8.66
C PRO A 145 2.62 -7.37 9.02
N TYR A 146 1.48 -8.08 9.00
CA TYR A 146 0.16 -7.53 9.33
C TYR A 146 0.09 -6.71 10.63
N GLU A 147 0.69 -7.21 11.71
CA GLU A 147 0.66 -6.53 13.02
C GLU A 147 1.58 -5.32 13.09
N GLN A 148 2.59 -5.26 12.23
CA GLN A 148 3.59 -4.20 12.23
C GLN A 148 4.03 -3.86 10.80
N PRO A 149 3.19 -3.14 10.03
CA PRO A 149 3.55 -2.70 8.69
C PRO A 149 4.87 -1.91 8.68
N THR A 150 5.70 -2.16 7.68
CA THR A 150 7.00 -1.52 7.50
C THR A 150 6.96 -0.53 6.35
N ASP A 151 7.96 0.34 6.25
CA ASP A 151 8.11 1.28 5.15
C ASP A 151 8.68 0.66 3.86
N TYR A 152 8.67 -0.67 3.74
CA TYR A 152 9.12 -1.38 2.53
C TYR A 152 8.37 -0.90 1.27
N HIS A 153 7.04 -0.78 1.37
CA HIS A 153 6.21 -0.03 0.42
C HIS A 153 5.49 1.09 1.17
N GLU A 154 6.20 2.18 1.36
CA GLU A 154 5.62 3.44 1.79
C GLU A 154 4.77 4.04 0.66
N VAL A 155 3.54 4.42 0.99
CA VAL A 155 2.58 4.98 0.02
C VAL A 155 2.12 6.36 0.44
N VAL A 156 2.05 7.24 -0.55
CA VAL A 156 1.45 8.57 -0.44
C VAL A 156 0.30 8.63 -1.43
N ILE A 157 -0.93 8.61 -0.91
CA ILE A 157 -2.15 8.54 -1.71
C ILE A 157 -2.81 9.93 -1.70
N PRO A 158 -2.73 10.68 -2.81
CA PRO A 158 -3.36 11.97 -2.94
C PRO A 158 -4.89 11.81 -3.08
N PRO A 159 -5.65 12.90 -2.92
CA PRO A 159 -7.09 12.86 -3.12
C PRO A 159 -7.48 12.47 -4.55
N LEU A 160 -8.69 11.92 -4.67
CA LEU A 160 -9.33 11.51 -5.91
C LEU A 160 -8.65 10.35 -6.65
N GLU A 161 -7.62 9.73 -6.08
CA GLU A 161 -6.96 8.56 -6.64
C GLU A 161 -7.41 7.27 -5.94
N HIS A 162 -7.69 6.25 -6.74
CA HIS A 162 -7.96 4.91 -6.25
C HIS A 162 -6.69 4.08 -6.20
N LEU A 163 -6.68 3.14 -5.26
CA LEU A 163 -5.59 2.20 -5.08
C LEU A 163 -6.13 0.77 -5.17
N SER A 164 -5.36 -0.09 -5.79
CA SER A 164 -5.67 -1.50 -5.94
C SER A 164 -4.40 -2.35 -5.80
N ALA A 165 -4.59 -3.66 -5.74
CA ALA A 165 -3.48 -4.60 -5.81
C ALA A 165 -3.89 -5.91 -6.46
N GLU A 166 -2.91 -6.56 -7.07
CA GLU A 166 -2.97 -7.96 -7.47
C GLU A 166 -2.31 -8.84 -6.42
N TYR A 167 -2.69 -10.10 -6.38
CA TYR A 167 -2.19 -11.05 -5.39
C TYR A 167 -1.79 -12.37 -6.03
N PHE A 168 -0.76 -12.98 -5.47
CA PHE A 168 -0.35 -14.33 -5.84
C PHE A 168 -0.06 -15.13 -4.57
N ASN A 169 -0.63 -16.32 -4.49
CA ASN A 169 -0.36 -17.23 -3.39
C ASN A 169 0.82 -18.15 -3.76
N LYS A 170 1.93 -18.02 -3.02
CA LYS A 170 3.13 -18.85 -3.18
C LYS A 170 3.09 -20.16 -2.40
N ASP A 171 2.02 -20.45 -1.68
CA ASP A 171 1.84 -21.75 -1.03
C ASP A 171 1.77 -22.84 -2.10
N PRO A 172 2.61 -23.89 -2.04
CA PRO A 172 2.50 -25.02 -2.96
C PRO A 172 1.24 -25.87 -2.73
N ASP A 173 0.64 -25.85 -1.53
CA ASP A 173 -0.42 -26.76 -1.10
C ASP A 173 -1.61 -26.05 -0.42
#